data_AF-A0A2M9XXP4-F1
#
_entry.id   AF-A0A2M9XXP4-F1
#
_cell.length_a   1.000
_cell.length_b   1.000
_cell.length_c   1.000
_cell.angle_alpha   90.00
_cell.angle_beta   90.00
_cell.angle_gamma   90.00
#
_symmetry.space_group_name_H-M   'P 1'
#
loop_
_entity.id
_entity.type
_entity.pdbx_description
1 polymer ?
#
loop_
_entity_poly.entity_id
_entity_poly.type
_entity_poly.pdbx_seq_one_letter_code
_entity_poly.pdbx_strand_id
1 'polypeptide(L)'
;MWLLIVHSLAVLIFILLYAFRFRKLVPNPEQNILLQIQVATKDWKSTPNLVLLIAFSLFLLYPLTLGFSFYLRTDANVLVVILWIIWAYNWSKYTFWRE
;
A
#
# COMPACT_ATOMS: atom_id res chain seq x y z
N MET A 1 -0.95 -16.61 -10.35
CA MET A 1 -1.83 -15.84 -11.26
C MET A 1 -3.11 -15.37 -10.58
N TRP A 2 -3.98 -16.26 -10.06
CA TRP A 2 -5.22 -15.83 -9.35
C TRP A 2 -4.98 -14.88 -8.17
N LEU A 3 -3.98 -15.16 -7.32
CA LEU A 3 -3.62 -14.28 -6.20
C LEU A 3 -3.28 -12.86 -6.68
N LEU A 4 -2.46 -12.73 -7.72
CA LEU A 4 -2.11 -11.42 -8.31
C LEU A 4 -3.36 -10.70 -8.81
N ILE A 5 -4.25 -11.37 -9.53
CA ILE A 5 -5.50 -10.76 -10.04
C ILE A 5 -6.33 -10.23 -8.86
N VAL A 6 -6.55 -11.05 -7.83
CA VAL A 6 -7.31 -10.65 -6.64
C VAL A 6 -6.64 -9.48 -5.93
N HIS A 7 -5.31 -9.51 -5.79
CA HIS A 7 -4.55 -8.44 -5.15
C HIS A 7 -4.63 -7.13 -5.96
N SER A 8 -4.46 -7.18 -7.29
CA SER A 8 -4.59 -6.03 -8.17
C SER A 8 -5.98 -5.41 -8.10
N LEU A 9 -7.04 -6.25 -8.10
CA LEU A 9 -8.41 -5.80 -7.93
C LEU A 9 -8.62 -5.16 -6.55
N ALA A 10 -8.10 -5.77 -5.48
CA ALA A 10 -8.18 -5.21 -4.14
C ALA A 10 -7.49 -3.84 -4.05
N VAL A 11 -6.25 -3.72 -4.56
CA VAL A 11 -5.52 -2.44 -4.63
C VAL A 11 -6.36 -1.39 -5.35
N LEU A 12 -6.87 -1.73 -6.54
CA LEU A 12 -7.68 -0.81 -7.34
C LEU A 12 -8.94 -0.39 -6.60
N ILE A 13 -9.70 -1.33 -6.03
CA ILE A 13 -10.94 -1.06 -5.30
C ILE A 13 -10.66 -0.12 -4.11
N PHE A 14 -9.65 -0.42 -3.29
CA PHE A 14 -9.35 0.40 -2.13
C PHE A 14 -8.84 1.81 -2.51
N ILE A 15 -8.05 1.93 -3.58
CA ILE A 15 -7.65 3.24 -4.13
C ILE A 15 -8.87 4.03 -4.62
N LEU A 16 -9.77 3.41 -5.37
CA LEU A 16 -10.96 4.07 -5.90
C LEU A 16 -11.93 4.47 -4.77
N LEU A 17 -12.17 3.56 -3.81
CA LEU A 17 -12.96 3.85 -2.62
C LEU A 17 -12.38 5.05 -1.88
N TYR A 18 -11.06 5.06 -1.68
CA TYR A 18 -10.42 6.20 -1.03
C TYR A 18 -10.60 7.48 -1.84
N ALA A 19 -10.20 7.48 -3.12
CA ALA A 19 -10.19 8.67 -3.98
C ALA A 19 -11.57 9.32 -4.16
N PHE A 20 -12.61 8.52 -4.40
CA PHE A 20 -13.94 9.03 -4.75
C PHE A 20 -14.88 9.18 -3.55
N ARG A 21 -14.74 8.33 -2.53
CA ARG A 21 -15.68 8.31 -1.38
C ARG A 21 -15.08 8.91 -0.12
N PHE A 22 -13.89 8.45 0.28
CA PHE A 22 -13.37 8.72 1.62
C PHE A 22 -12.44 9.92 1.70
N ARG A 23 -11.75 10.31 0.62
CA ARG A 23 -10.82 11.43 0.62
C ARG A 23 -11.48 12.73 1.07
N LYS A 24 -12.72 13.00 0.63
CA LYS A 24 -13.51 14.17 1.03
C LYS A 24 -13.92 14.20 2.52
N LEU A 25 -13.73 13.10 3.24
CA LEU A 25 -14.09 12.96 4.66
C LEU A 25 -12.88 13.14 5.58
N VAL A 26 -11.67 13.25 5.04
CA VAL A 26 -10.42 13.45 5.80
C VAL A 26 -10.18 14.95 5.96
N PRO A 27 -9.73 15.42 7.14
CA PRO A 27 -9.29 16.81 7.28
C PRO A 27 -8.09 17.08 6.36
N ASN A 28 -8.16 18.17 5.58
CA ASN A 28 -7.13 18.59 4.61
C ASN A 28 -6.87 17.57 3.47
N PRO A 29 -7.87 17.26 2.61
CA PRO A 29 -7.75 16.28 1.53
C PRO A 29 -6.72 16.64 0.45
N GLU A 30 -6.30 17.91 0.41
CA GLU A 30 -5.30 18.45 -0.52
C GLU A 30 -3.86 18.18 -0.09
N GLN A 31 -3.63 17.75 1.16
CA GLN A 31 -2.29 17.41 1.63
C GLN A 31 -1.69 16.23 0.86
N ASN A 32 -0.36 16.12 0.88
CA ASN A 32 0.36 15.02 0.28
C ASN A 32 -0.13 13.67 0.85
N ILE A 33 -0.37 12.67 0.00
CA ILE A 33 -0.91 11.36 0.41
C ILE A 33 -0.05 10.68 1.48
N LEU A 34 1.27 10.85 1.45
CA LEU A 34 2.19 10.28 2.44
C LEU A 34 1.96 10.88 3.83
N LEU A 35 1.70 12.19 3.90
CA LEU A 35 1.33 12.85 5.16
C LEU A 35 -0.04 12.37 5.64
N GLN A 36 -0.99 12.18 4.72
CA GLN A 36 -2.30 11.62 5.07
C GLN A 36 -2.19 10.20 5.65
N ILE A 37 -1.31 9.35 5.09
CA ILE A 37 -1.03 8.00 5.62
C ILE A 37 -0.39 8.07 7.01
N GLN A 38 0.54 9.00 7.23
CA GLN A 38 1.17 9.22 8.54
C GLN A 38 0.13 9.61 9.61
N VAL A 39 -0.79 10.52 9.27
CA VAL A 39 -1.90 10.92 10.15
C VAL A 39 -2.87 9.76 10.36
N ALA A 40 -3.21 9.03 9.29
CA ALA A 40 -4.11 7.88 9.35
C ALA A 40 -3.60 6.79 10.30
N THR A 41 -2.28 6.65 10.47
CA THR A 41 -1.68 5.70 11.42
C THR A 41 -1.97 6.09 12.88
N LYS A 42 -2.12 7.39 13.17
CA LYS A 42 -2.48 7.89 14.52
C LYS A 42 -3.96 7.74 14.82
N ASP A 43 -4.83 7.84 13.80
CA ASP A 43 -6.28 7.71 13.92
C ASP A 43 -6.84 6.61 12.99
N TRP A 44 -6.33 5.40 13.15
CA TRP A 44 -6.65 4.26 12.27
C TRP A 44 -8.10 3.76 12.41
N LYS A 45 -8.78 4.13 13.51
CA LYS A 45 -10.16 3.69 13.79
C LYS A 45 -11.19 4.37 12.88
N SER A 46 -10.86 5.54 12.36
CA SER A 46 -11.69 6.26 11.40
C SER A 46 -11.76 5.52 10.07
N THR A 47 -12.96 5.27 9.54
CA THR A 47 -13.14 4.49 8.30
C THR A 47 -12.33 5.02 7.11
N PRO A 48 -12.27 6.34 6.81
CA PRO A 48 -11.40 6.88 5.78
C PRO A 48 -9.93 6.52 5.95
N ASN A 49 -9.43 6.59 7.18
CA ASN A 49 -8.04 6.30 7.52
C ASN A 49 -7.75 4.81 7.41
N LEU A 50 -8.66 3.95 7.88
CA LEU A 50 -8.56 2.50 7.72
C LEU A 50 -8.48 2.10 6.23
N VAL A 51 -9.35 2.66 5.39
CA VAL A 51 -9.36 2.38 3.95
C VAL A 51 -8.05 2.82 3.29
N LEU A 52 -7.52 3.99 3.68
CA LEU A 52 -6.22 4.48 3.19
C LEU A 52 -5.07 3.57 3.63
N LEU A 53 -5.05 3.15 4.90
CA LEU A 53 -4.02 2.26 5.43
C LEU A 53 -4.07 0.89 4.74
N ILE A 54 -5.26 0.33 4.50
CA ILE A 54 -5.41 -0.93 3.75
C ILE A 54 -4.90 -0.76 2.31
N ALA A 55 -5.26 0.34 1.63
CA ALA A 55 -4.74 0.62 0.29
C ALA A 55 -3.21 0.69 0.28
N PHE A 56 -2.63 1.36 1.28
CA PHE A 56 -1.17 1.47 1.42
C PHE A 56 -0.52 0.13 1.73
N SER A 57 -1.07 -0.67 2.65
CA SER A 57 -0.55 -2.02 2.94
C SER A 57 -0.60 -2.94 1.71
N LEU A 58 -1.71 -2.91 0.95
CA LEU A 58 -1.83 -3.67 -0.29
C LEU A 58 -0.79 -3.21 -1.33
N PHE A 59 -0.53 -1.91 -1.43
CA PHE A 59 0.53 -1.36 -2.28
C PHE A 59 1.93 -1.82 -1.84
N LEU A 60 2.24 -1.81 -0.55
CA LEU A 60 3.52 -2.30 -0.04
C LEU A 60 3.74 -3.79 -0.33
N LEU A 61 2.68 -4.60 -0.29
CA LEU A 61 2.74 -6.03 -0.55
C LEU A 61 2.72 -6.40 -2.05
N TYR A 62 2.46 -5.43 -2.94
CA TYR A 62 2.28 -5.71 -4.36
C TYR A 62 3.50 -6.37 -5.05
N PRO A 63 4.76 -5.92 -4.82
CA PRO A 63 5.92 -6.58 -5.41
C PRO A 63 6.07 -8.03 -4.97
N LEU A 64 5.68 -8.33 -3.72
CA LEU A 64 5.73 -9.68 -3.16
C LEU A 64 4.72 -10.60 -3.87
N THR A 65 3.48 -10.14 -4.05
CA THR A 65 2.45 -10.95 -4.74
C THR A 65 2.69 -11.08 -6.23
N LEU A 66 3.32 -10.08 -6.85
CA LEU A 66 3.82 -10.16 -8.21
C LEU A 66 4.91 -11.24 -8.32
N GLY A 67 5.97 -11.15 -7.52
CA GLY A 67 7.08 -12.10 -7.58
C GLY A 67 6.67 -13.55 -7.27
N PHE A 68 5.82 -13.76 -6.26
CA PHE A 68 5.28 -15.09 -5.97
C PHE A 68 4.35 -15.62 -7.05
N SER A 69 3.63 -14.75 -7.78
CA SER A 69 2.72 -15.18 -8.85
C SER A 69 3.42 -15.66 -10.10
N PHE A 70 4.67 -15.26 -10.32
CA PHE A 70 5.53 -15.78 -11.38
C PHE A 70 6.35 -17.01 -10.94
N TYR A 71 6.11 -17.50 -9.70
CA TYR A 71 6.71 -18.70 -9.09
C TYR A 71 8.06 -19.06 -9.71
N LEU A 72 9.08 -18.26 -9.39
CA LEU A 72 10.41 -18.55 -9.85
C LEU A 72 10.83 -19.80 -9.06
N ARG A 73 10.92 -20.96 -9.73
CA ARG A 73 11.31 -22.25 -9.12
C ARG A 73 12.75 -22.26 -8.56
N THR A 74 13.38 -21.10 -8.38
CA THR A 74 14.83 -20.89 -8.20
C THR A 74 15.12 -19.75 -7.21
N ASP A 75 16.42 -19.48 -6.99
CA ASP A 75 16.99 -18.41 -6.15
C ASP A 75 16.43 -17.00 -6.42
N ALA A 76 15.71 -16.80 -7.53
CA ALA A 76 15.08 -15.53 -7.83
C ALA A 76 13.92 -15.16 -6.87
N ASN A 77 13.43 -16.10 -6.05
CA ASN A 77 12.57 -15.76 -4.91
C ASN A 77 13.29 -14.88 -3.87
N VAL A 78 14.62 -15.06 -3.70
CA VAL A 78 15.42 -14.20 -2.82
C VAL A 78 15.47 -12.78 -3.37
N LEU A 79 15.62 -12.62 -4.69
CA LEU A 79 15.59 -11.30 -5.34
C LEU A 79 14.24 -10.62 -5.18
N VAL A 80 13.13 -11.36 -5.32
CA VAL A 80 11.78 -10.83 -5.06
C VAL A 80 11.68 -10.29 -3.64
N VAL A 81 12.16 -11.04 -2.64
CA VAL A 81 12.13 -10.62 -1.24
C VAL A 81 13.02 -9.40 -1.02
N ILE A 82 14.23 -9.35 -1.57
CA ILE A 82 15.13 -8.19 -1.46
C ILE A 82 14.48 -6.94 -2.07
N LEU A 83 13.93 -7.05 -3.27
CA LEU A 83 13.24 -5.93 -3.93
C LEU A 83 12.02 -5.47 -3.14
N TRP A 84 11.25 -6.41 -2.59
CA TRP A 84 10.14 -6.08 -1.71
C TRP A 84 10.60 -5.37 -0.43
N ILE A 85 11.69 -5.80 0.21
CA ILE A 85 12.25 -5.14 1.39
C ILE A 85 12.66 -3.71 1.04
N ILE A 86 13.41 -3.50 -0.05
CA ILE A 86 13.84 -2.17 -0.49
C ILE A 86 12.63 -1.28 -0.79
N TRP A 87 11.64 -1.81 -1.50
CA TRP A 87 10.39 -1.11 -1.81
C TRP A 87 9.65 -0.71 -0.54
N ALA A 88 9.36 -1.67 0.33
CA ALA A 88 8.60 -1.45 1.55
C ALA A 88 9.32 -0.50 2.49
N TYR A 89 10.64 -0.64 2.62
CA TYR A 89 11.49 0.25 3.40
C TYR A 89 11.43 1.68 2.87
N ASN A 90 11.65 1.91 1.57
CA ASN A 90 11.67 3.25 1.00
C ASN A 90 10.32 3.95 1.18
N TRP A 91 9.21 3.29 0.83
CA TRP A 91 7.88 3.86 0.99
C TRP A 91 7.52 4.11 2.45
N SER A 92 7.91 3.21 3.36
CA SER A 92 7.69 3.41 4.80
C SER A 92 8.55 4.56 5.34
N LYS A 93 9.81 4.67 4.93
CA LYS A 93 10.72 5.75 5.31
C LYS A 93 10.18 7.12 4.89
N TYR A 94 9.79 7.26 3.62
CA TYR A 94 9.21 8.52 3.11
C TYR A 94 7.87 8.89 3.74
N THR A 95 7.17 7.91 4.32
CA THR A 95 5.87 8.11 4.96
C THR A 95 6.01 8.44 6.46
N PHE A 96 6.88 7.74 7.19
CA PHE A 96 6.92 7.79 8.65
C PHE A 96 8.14 8.53 9.23
N TRP A 97 9.24 8.58 8.48
CA TRP A 97 10.52 9.19 8.90
C TRP A 97 10.95 10.33 7.95
N ARG A 98 9.97 11.11 7.48
CA ARG A 98 10.26 12.38 6.81
C ARG A 98 10.88 13.33 7.83
N GLU A 99 12.21 13.47 7.79
CA GLU A 99 12.94 14.60 8.38
C GLU A 99 12.66 15.88 7.60
#